data_AF-A0A2S5T5L4-F1
#
_entry.id   AF-A0A2S5T5L4-F1
#
_cell.length_a   1.000
_cell.length_b   1.000
_cell.length_c   1.000
_cell.angle_alpha   90.00
_cell.angle_beta   90.00
_cell.angle_gamma   90.00
#
_symmetry.space_group_name_H-M   'P 1'
#
loop_
_entity.id
_entity.type
_entity.pdbx_description
1 polymer ?
#
loop_
_entity_poly.entity_id
_entity_poly.type
_entity_poly.pdbx_seq_one_letter_code
_entity_poly.pdbx_strand_id
1 'polypeptide(L)'
;MKPYRHAVAAVLAGAAFALAGCGGGGSNPLDNPPSVDNPVGGGGQRLSYEYFQKCINPIFLEPLPVHHNGVTSVNTCASAGCHDNTSGTGGAFRVVPDAQPVDLADPANTPEVVRETDMYKNFYSAQGEVLPGAPLQSRLLTKPMVRNVLHGGGLIFDDAEHEYVKRIEYWINRPMPAGQDEFSAAAHSMFTPPDPAVGACNTE
;
A
#
# COMPACT_ATOMS: atom_id res chain seq x y z
N MET A 1 32.01 -72.43 -4.50
CA MET A 1 31.09 -71.27 -4.71
C MET A 1 31.95 -70.02 -4.75
N LYS A 2 31.91 -69.26 -5.85
CA LYS A 2 32.74 -68.07 -6.09
C LYS A 2 32.27 -66.88 -5.24
N PRO A 3 33.15 -66.13 -4.56
CA PRO A 3 32.84 -64.74 -4.24
C PRO A 3 33.10 -63.88 -5.48
N TYR A 4 32.07 -63.15 -5.85
CA TYR A 4 32.06 -62.19 -6.95
C TYR A 4 31.78 -60.83 -6.32
N ARG A 5 32.56 -59.84 -6.73
CA ARG A 5 32.17 -58.43 -6.90
C ARG A 5 32.09 -57.58 -5.63
N HIS A 6 32.43 -56.29 -5.64
CA HIS A 6 33.05 -55.39 -6.63
C HIS A 6 33.41 -54.13 -5.86
N ALA A 7 34.52 -53.49 -6.24
CA ALA A 7 34.84 -52.14 -5.82
C ALA A 7 33.75 -51.17 -6.32
N VAL A 8 33.30 -50.25 -5.47
CA VAL A 8 32.52 -49.09 -5.89
C VAL A 8 33.31 -47.85 -5.50
N ALA A 9 33.74 -47.13 -6.53
CA ALA A 9 34.49 -45.90 -6.48
C ALA A 9 33.63 -44.75 -5.92
N ALA A 10 34.24 -43.94 -5.05
CA ALA A 10 33.68 -42.67 -4.61
C ALA A 10 33.83 -41.64 -5.75
N VAL A 11 32.72 -41.08 -6.20
CA VAL A 11 32.70 -39.87 -7.04
C VAL A 11 32.23 -38.71 -6.17
N LEU A 12 33.19 -37.84 -5.82
CA LEU A 12 32.94 -36.51 -5.29
C LEU A 12 32.56 -35.60 -6.47
N ALA A 13 31.34 -35.10 -6.50
CA ALA A 13 30.93 -34.00 -7.37
C ALA A 13 30.28 -32.92 -6.50
N GLY A 14 30.94 -31.77 -6.44
CA GLY A 14 30.51 -30.62 -5.65
C GLY A 14 29.31 -29.90 -6.26
N ALA A 15 28.52 -29.28 -5.38
CA ALA A 15 27.58 -28.23 -5.74
C ALA A 15 27.75 -27.09 -4.74
N ALA A 16 28.63 -26.14 -5.08
CA ALA A 16 28.61 -24.83 -4.45
C ALA A 16 27.41 -24.06 -5.03
N PHE A 17 26.30 -24.02 -4.28
CA PHE A 17 25.22 -23.09 -4.58
C PHE A 17 25.70 -21.68 -4.21
N ALA A 18 26.19 -20.95 -5.20
CA ALA A 18 26.24 -19.50 -5.11
C ALA A 18 24.78 -19.01 -5.06
N LEU A 19 24.31 -18.65 -3.88
CA LEU A 19 23.14 -17.79 -3.71
C LEU A 19 23.50 -16.44 -4.32
N ALA A 20 23.26 -16.29 -5.63
CA ALA A 20 23.09 -14.97 -6.22
C ALA A 20 21.86 -14.36 -5.54
N GLY A 21 22.10 -13.53 -4.52
CA GLY A 21 21.08 -12.70 -3.92
C GLY A 21 20.40 -11.87 -5.00
N CYS A 22 19.07 -11.83 -4.96
CA CYS A 22 18.24 -11.01 -5.84
C CYS A 22 18.83 -9.60 -5.95
N GLY A 23 19.22 -9.22 -7.17
CA GLY A 23 19.77 -7.91 -7.46
C GLY A 23 18.72 -6.82 -7.23
N GLY A 24 19.00 -5.93 -6.28
CA GLY A 24 18.47 -4.57 -6.25
C GLY A 24 19.49 -3.65 -6.92
N GLY A 25 19.41 -3.55 -8.25
CA GLY A 25 20.25 -2.65 -9.04
C GLY A 25 19.50 -1.35 -9.33
N GLY A 26 19.46 -0.45 -8.34
CA GLY A 26 18.81 0.85 -8.42
C GLY A 26 19.04 1.61 -7.11
N SER A 27 18.99 2.94 -7.15
CA SER A 27 19.20 3.82 -5.98
C SER A 27 18.16 3.63 -4.87
N ASN A 28 17.12 2.82 -5.09
CA ASN A 28 16.09 2.49 -4.13
C ASN A 28 15.94 0.96 -3.97
N PRO A 29 16.18 0.40 -2.78
CA PRO A 29 16.06 -1.04 -2.51
C PRO A 29 14.62 -1.57 -2.52
N LEU A 30 13.62 -0.70 -2.75
CA LEU A 30 12.20 -1.05 -2.87
C LEU A 30 11.72 -1.14 -4.32
N ASP A 31 12.57 -0.84 -5.30
CA ASP A 31 12.20 -0.94 -6.70
C ASP A 31 12.15 -2.41 -7.14
N ASN A 32 11.26 -2.69 -8.10
CA ASN A 32 11.30 -3.96 -8.81
C ASN A 32 12.65 -4.14 -9.50
N PRO A 33 13.15 -5.39 -9.61
CA PRO A 33 14.29 -5.65 -10.48
C PRO A 33 13.93 -5.24 -11.93
N PRO A 34 14.90 -4.82 -12.75
CA PRO A 34 14.66 -4.33 -14.12
C PRO A 34 13.94 -5.30 -15.06
N SER A 35 13.79 -6.56 -14.66
CA SER A 35 13.08 -7.61 -15.40
C SER A 35 11.61 -7.77 -15.01
N VAL A 36 11.10 -6.97 -14.06
CA VAL A 36 9.71 -7.04 -13.59
C VAL A 36 9.05 -5.68 -13.84
N ASP A 37 8.37 -5.58 -14.98
CA ASP A 37 7.45 -4.49 -15.23
C ASP A 37 6.18 -4.71 -14.39
N ASN A 38 5.88 -3.74 -13.52
CA ASN A 38 4.55 -3.68 -12.94
C ASN A 38 3.57 -3.34 -14.08
N PRO A 39 2.55 -4.18 -14.35
CA PRO A 39 1.55 -3.82 -15.33
C PRO A 39 0.92 -2.50 -14.92
N VAL A 40 0.77 -1.56 -15.85
CA VAL A 40 0.00 -0.33 -15.62
C VAL A 40 -1.42 -0.74 -15.22
N GLY A 41 -1.78 -0.47 -13.96
CA GLY A 41 -3.13 -0.67 -13.43
C GLY A 41 -4.16 -0.07 -14.39
N GLY A 42 -5.27 -0.77 -14.61
CA GLY A 42 -6.25 -0.50 -15.66
C GLY A 42 -6.69 0.96 -15.70
N GLY A 43 -6.34 1.64 -16.80
CA GLY A 43 -6.52 3.07 -17.03
C GLY A 43 -5.45 3.87 -16.30
N GLY A 44 -4.49 4.48 -17.01
CA GLY A 44 -3.37 5.25 -16.44
C GLY A 44 -3.74 6.52 -15.63
N GLN A 45 -4.96 6.57 -15.08
CA GLN A 45 -5.45 7.59 -14.18
C GLN A 45 -4.84 7.41 -12.78
N ARG A 46 -4.53 8.52 -12.14
CA ARG A 46 -3.94 8.57 -10.79
C ARG A 46 -5.02 8.81 -9.76
N LEU A 47 -4.78 8.45 -8.50
CA LEU A 47 -5.63 8.87 -7.38
C LEU A 47 -5.16 10.22 -6.85
N SER A 48 -6.01 10.97 -6.16
CA SER A 48 -5.62 12.26 -5.56
C SER A 48 -4.67 12.04 -4.38
N TYR A 49 -3.46 12.62 -4.44
CA TYR A 49 -2.54 12.69 -3.31
C TYR A 49 -3.06 13.61 -2.21
N GLU A 50 -3.64 14.75 -2.59
CA GLU A 50 -4.13 15.74 -1.64
C GLU A 50 -5.27 15.21 -0.77
N TYR A 51 -6.26 14.55 -1.39
CA TYR A 51 -7.31 13.87 -0.66
C TYR A 51 -6.74 12.72 0.17
N PHE A 52 -5.76 11.98 -0.35
CA PHE A 52 -5.12 10.91 0.40
C PHE A 52 -4.50 11.42 1.71
N GLN A 53 -3.62 12.42 1.66
CA GLN A 53 -2.89 12.86 2.86
C GLN A 53 -3.84 13.41 3.94
N LYS A 54 -4.91 14.10 3.51
CA LYS A 54 -5.86 14.74 4.43
C LYS A 54 -6.91 13.77 4.95
N CYS A 55 -7.39 12.85 4.12
CA CYS A 55 -8.61 12.09 4.39
C CYS A 55 -8.37 10.59 4.57
N ILE A 56 -7.34 10.03 3.93
CA ILE A 56 -7.09 8.58 3.93
C ILE A 56 -5.95 8.21 4.88
N ASN A 57 -4.80 8.89 4.80
CA ASN A 57 -3.66 8.59 5.66
C ASN A 57 -4.01 8.60 7.18
N PRO A 58 -4.83 9.54 7.70
CA PRO A 58 -5.22 9.52 9.10
C PRO A 58 -5.94 8.22 9.53
N ILE A 59 -6.68 7.56 8.63
CA ILE A 59 -7.35 6.29 8.91
C ILE A 59 -6.32 5.22 9.31
N PHE A 60 -5.13 5.23 8.72
CA PHE A 60 -4.10 4.23 9.02
C PHE A 60 -3.49 4.40 10.42
N LEU A 61 -3.66 5.58 11.01
CA LEU A 61 -3.19 5.92 12.34
C LEU A 61 -4.29 5.80 13.40
N GLU A 62 -5.54 5.60 12.98
CA GLU A 62 -6.67 5.53 13.91
C GLU A 62 -6.65 4.23 14.72
N PRO A 63 -6.84 4.29 16.05
CA PRO A 63 -7.06 3.10 16.88
C PRO A 63 -8.42 2.46 16.57
N LEU A 64 -8.40 1.30 15.94
CA LEU A 64 -9.58 0.57 15.50
C LEU A 64 -9.74 -0.77 16.25
N PRO A 65 -10.97 -1.24 16.45
CA PRO A 65 -11.20 -2.61 16.87
C PRO A 65 -10.70 -3.58 15.80
N VAL A 66 -9.98 -4.61 16.23
CA VAL A 66 -9.43 -5.67 15.39
C VAL A 66 -9.89 -7.01 15.93
N HIS A 67 -10.62 -7.75 15.11
CA HIS A 67 -11.11 -9.09 15.44
C HIS A 67 -10.23 -10.15 14.79
N HIS A 68 -9.42 -10.82 15.60
CA HIS A 68 -8.48 -11.83 15.13
C HIS A 68 -8.53 -13.07 16.03
N ASN A 69 -8.77 -14.24 15.43
CA ASN A 69 -8.85 -15.54 16.13
C ASN A 69 -9.82 -15.54 17.34
N GLY A 70 -10.95 -14.85 17.22
CA GLY A 70 -11.97 -14.78 18.28
C GLY A 70 -11.65 -13.81 19.42
N VAL A 71 -10.55 -13.06 19.33
CA VAL A 71 -10.18 -12.01 20.29
C VAL A 71 -10.35 -10.64 19.62
N THR A 72 -10.90 -9.68 20.36
CA THR A 72 -10.96 -8.28 19.97
C THR A 72 -9.87 -7.51 20.69
N SER A 73 -9.02 -6.82 19.93
CA SER A 73 -8.01 -5.89 20.43
C SER A 73 -8.20 -4.51 19.79
N VAL A 74 -7.56 -3.48 20.32
CA VAL A 74 -7.46 -2.17 19.66
C VAL A 74 -6.06 -2.04 19.05
N ASN A 75 -5.98 -1.67 17.78
CA ASN A 75 -4.71 -1.47 17.07
C ASN A 75 -4.89 -0.45 15.93
N THR A 76 -3.81 0.06 15.36
CA THR A 76 -3.87 0.88 14.14
C THR A 76 -3.33 0.07 12.95
N CYS A 77 -3.58 0.52 11.72
CA CYS A 77 -2.97 -0.11 10.55
C CYS A 77 -1.45 0.06 10.56
N ALA A 78 -0.97 1.25 10.93
CA ALA A 78 0.43 1.66 10.85
C ALA A 78 1.29 1.21 12.05
N SER A 79 0.69 0.75 13.16
CA SER A 79 1.43 0.40 14.39
C SER A 79 1.41 -1.09 14.72
N ALA A 80 2.06 -1.44 15.84
CA ALA A 80 2.20 -2.81 16.37
C ALA A 80 2.69 -3.86 15.35
N GLY A 81 3.48 -3.43 14.35
CA GLY A 81 4.07 -4.32 13.37
C GLY A 81 3.08 -4.88 12.33
N CYS A 82 1.90 -4.28 12.14
CA CYS A 82 1.01 -4.63 11.04
C CYS A 82 1.55 -4.05 9.73
N HIS A 83 1.37 -2.76 9.45
CA HIS A 83 1.86 -2.15 8.20
C HIS A 83 3.02 -1.17 8.36
N ASP A 84 3.68 -1.14 9.53
CA ASP A 84 4.85 -0.29 9.73
C ASP A 84 5.95 -0.55 8.67
N ASN A 85 6.53 0.52 8.15
CA ASN A 85 7.54 0.44 7.09
C ASN A 85 8.85 -0.22 7.57
N THR A 86 9.18 -0.11 8.86
CA THR A 86 10.46 -0.58 9.41
C THR A 86 10.36 -1.98 10.02
N SER A 87 9.26 -2.24 10.72
CA SER A 87 9.06 -3.41 11.61
C SER A 87 7.80 -4.21 11.26
N GLY A 88 7.04 -3.79 10.25
CA GLY A 88 5.77 -4.40 9.88
C GLY A 88 5.90 -5.79 9.25
N THR A 89 4.87 -6.60 9.43
CA THR A 89 4.69 -7.93 8.86
C THR A 89 3.64 -7.96 7.73
N GLY A 90 2.99 -6.83 7.46
CA GLY A 90 1.81 -6.64 6.61
C GLY A 90 2.02 -6.74 5.10
N GLY A 91 3.15 -7.29 4.66
CA GLY A 91 3.42 -7.55 3.24
C GLY A 91 3.76 -6.29 2.44
N ALA A 92 3.08 -6.11 1.30
CA ALA A 92 3.34 -5.05 0.32
C ALA A 92 2.82 -3.67 0.75
N PHE A 93 1.69 -3.62 1.48
CA PHE A 93 1.19 -2.38 2.06
C PHE A 93 2.05 -1.96 3.26
N ARG A 94 2.74 -0.83 3.12
CA ARG A 94 3.62 -0.20 4.12
C ARG A 94 3.21 1.23 4.42
N VAL A 95 3.35 1.64 5.67
CA VAL A 95 3.02 2.97 6.18
C VAL A 95 4.18 3.44 7.05
N VAL A 96 4.64 4.66 6.81
CA VAL A 96 5.52 5.43 7.69
C VAL A 96 4.59 6.18 8.67
N PRO A 97 4.50 5.77 9.95
CA PRO A 97 3.50 6.30 10.87
C PRO A 97 3.68 7.80 11.17
N ASP A 98 4.93 8.25 11.21
CA ASP A 98 5.29 9.63 11.55
C ASP A 98 5.38 10.55 10.33
N ALA A 99 4.88 10.11 9.17
CA ALA A 99 4.87 10.92 7.96
C ALA A 99 4.08 12.23 8.18
N GLN A 100 4.73 13.36 7.92
CA GLN A 100 4.10 14.68 8.08
C GLN A 100 3.33 15.08 6.80
N PRO A 101 2.14 15.70 6.93
CA PRO A 101 1.45 16.31 5.80
C PRO A 101 2.34 17.34 5.09
N VAL A 102 2.19 17.43 3.78
CA VAL A 102 2.94 18.37 2.93
C VAL A 102 2.01 19.51 2.53
N ASP A 103 2.46 20.76 2.76
CA ASP A 103 1.73 21.95 2.34
C ASP A 103 1.85 22.14 0.82
N LEU A 104 0.80 21.78 0.09
CA LEU A 104 0.78 21.87 -1.38
C LEU A 104 0.58 23.32 -1.88
N ALA A 105 0.25 24.27 -1.00
CA ALA A 105 0.16 25.68 -1.36
C ALA A 105 1.54 26.38 -1.38
N ASP A 106 2.55 25.79 -0.74
CA ASP A 106 3.93 26.28 -0.81
C ASP A 106 4.53 25.97 -2.19
N PRO A 107 4.91 26.99 -2.99
CA PRO A 107 5.51 26.76 -4.31
C PRO A 107 6.87 26.04 -4.25
N ALA A 108 7.51 25.94 -3.09
CA ALA A 108 8.72 25.12 -2.90
C ALA A 108 8.44 23.61 -2.93
N ASN A 109 7.21 23.18 -2.63
CA ASN A 109 6.81 21.78 -2.67
C ASN A 109 6.38 21.37 -4.08
N THR A 110 7.34 21.36 -5.02
CA THR A 110 7.09 20.86 -6.38
C THR A 110 6.73 19.38 -6.38
N PRO A 111 6.05 18.84 -7.42
CA PRO A 111 5.74 17.42 -7.51
C PRO A 111 6.93 16.49 -7.25
N GLU A 112 8.12 16.85 -7.72
CA GLU A 112 9.35 16.10 -7.50
C GLU A 112 9.75 16.09 -6.03
N VAL A 113 9.67 17.24 -5.34
CA VAL A 113 9.96 17.33 -3.90
C VAL A 113 8.94 16.53 -3.09
N VAL A 114 7.66 16.63 -3.43
CA VAL A 114 6.59 15.89 -2.72
C VAL A 114 6.82 14.38 -2.84
N ARG A 115 7.24 13.88 -4.01
CA ARG A 115 7.50 12.44 -4.25
C ARG A 115 8.58 11.84 -3.37
N GLU A 116 9.50 12.65 -2.87
CA GLU A 116 10.58 12.22 -1.96
C GLU A 116 10.14 12.19 -0.47
N THR A 117 8.94 12.69 -0.15
CA THR A 117 8.44 12.76 1.24
C THR A 117 7.95 11.41 1.74
N ASP A 118 7.96 11.23 3.06
CA ASP A 118 7.38 10.03 3.69
C ASP A 118 5.86 9.93 3.49
N MET A 119 5.15 11.06 3.42
CA MET A 119 3.71 11.05 3.12
C MET A 119 3.43 10.53 1.71
N TYR A 120 4.28 10.85 0.74
CA TYR A 120 4.15 10.26 -0.61
C TYR A 120 4.45 8.76 -0.62
N LYS A 121 5.36 8.26 0.22
CA LYS A 121 5.56 6.81 0.37
C LYS A 121 4.28 6.12 0.86
N ASN A 122 3.58 6.72 1.82
CA ASN A 122 2.28 6.21 2.28
C ASN A 122 1.24 6.21 1.17
N PHE A 123 1.16 7.30 0.39
CA PHE A 123 0.26 7.39 -0.77
C PHE A 123 0.55 6.32 -1.80
N TYR A 124 1.81 6.20 -2.23
CA TYR A 124 2.24 5.26 -3.25
C TYR A 124 1.97 3.81 -2.83
N SER A 125 2.26 3.49 -1.58
CA SER A 125 1.98 2.19 -0.97
C SER A 125 0.48 1.87 -0.93
N ALA A 126 -0.35 2.82 -0.47
CA ALA A 126 -1.81 2.63 -0.45
C ALA A 126 -2.39 2.50 -1.87
N GLN A 127 -1.91 3.30 -2.81
CA GLN A 127 -2.32 3.23 -4.22
C GLN A 127 -1.96 1.87 -4.84
N GLY A 128 -0.85 1.25 -4.44
CA GLY A 128 -0.46 -0.09 -4.88
C GLY A 128 -1.47 -1.19 -4.50
N GLU A 129 -2.30 -0.96 -3.48
CA GLU A 129 -3.35 -1.88 -3.04
C GLU A 129 -4.72 -1.58 -3.67
N VAL A 130 -4.78 -0.60 -4.58
CA VAL A 130 -6.02 -0.10 -5.17
C VAL A 130 -6.10 -0.40 -6.66
N LEU A 131 -7.29 -0.79 -7.11
CA LEU A 131 -7.71 -0.71 -8.50
C LEU A 131 -8.59 0.54 -8.66
N PRO A 132 -8.09 1.63 -9.28
CA PRO A 132 -8.85 2.87 -9.43
C PRO A 132 -10.21 2.64 -10.08
N GLY A 133 -11.26 3.25 -9.53
CA GLY A 133 -12.65 3.05 -9.96
C GLY A 133 -13.30 1.73 -9.55
N ALA A 134 -12.60 0.85 -8.82
CA ALA A 134 -13.09 -0.46 -8.41
C ALA A 134 -12.78 -0.77 -6.94
N PRO A 135 -13.42 -0.06 -5.98
CA PRO A 135 -13.14 -0.20 -4.55
C PRO A 135 -13.36 -1.62 -4.03
N LEU A 136 -14.44 -2.28 -4.45
CA LEU A 136 -14.76 -3.65 -4.01
C LEU A 136 -13.82 -4.72 -4.59
N GLN A 137 -12.94 -4.36 -5.53
CA GLN A 137 -11.87 -5.23 -6.04
C GLN A 137 -10.50 -4.87 -5.47
N SER A 138 -10.41 -3.72 -4.79
CA SER A 138 -9.17 -3.18 -4.23
C SER A 138 -8.80 -3.91 -2.94
N ARG A 139 -7.52 -4.27 -2.79
CA ARG A 139 -7.01 -4.97 -1.62
C ARG A 139 -7.02 -4.10 -0.38
N LEU A 140 -6.90 -2.77 -0.55
CA LEU A 140 -6.99 -1.80 0.53
C LEU A 140 -8.31 -1.88 1.32
N LEU A 141 -9.40 -2.34 0.69
CA LEU A 141 -10.70 -2.57 1.34
C LEU A 141 -11.01 -4.05 1.56
N THR A 142 -10.80 -4.89 0.54
CA THR A 142 -11.22 -6.30 0.60
C THR A 142 -10.49 -7.09 1.67
N LYS A 143 -9.22 -6.76 1.97
CA LYS A 143 -8.46 -7.38 3.06
C LYS A 143 -9.01 -7.01 4.44
N PRO A 144 -9.01 -5.74 4.89
CA PRO A 144 -9.49 -5.40 6.23
C PRO A 144 -10.96 -5.76 6.49
N MET A 145 -11.77 -5.94 5.43
CA MET A 145 -13.15 -6.47 5.54
C MET A 145 -13.26 -7.99 5.42
N VAL A 146 -12.16 -8.70 5.18
CA VAL A 146 -12.08 -10.16 4.95
C VAL A 146 -13.04 -10.65 3.86
N ARG A 147 -13.22 -9.86 2.81
CA ARG A 147 -14.14 -10.15 1.70
C ARG A 147 -13.43 -10.98 0.64
N ASN A 148 -13.64 -12.30 0.66
CA ASN A 148 -13.05 -13.27 -0.27
C ASN A 148 -11.51 -13.29 -0.29
N VAL A 149 -10.88 -12.65 0.70
CA VAL A 149 -9.43 -12.45 0.80
C VAL A 149 -9.05 -12.47 2.27
N LEU A 150 -8.03 -13.25 2.63
CA LEU A 150 -7.50 -13.26 3.97
C LEU A 150 -6.68 -11.99 4.27
N HIS A 151 -6.85 -11.48 5.49
CA HIS A 151 -6.04 -10.43 6.07
C HIS A 151 -5.38 -10.98 7.34
N GLY A 152 -4.04 -10.97 7.38
CA GLY A 152 -3.28 -11.54 8.50
C GLY A 152 -3.55 -10.85 9.83
N GLY A 153 -4.00 -9.58 9.79
CA GLY A 153 -4.44 -8.84 10.99
C GLY A 153 -5.88 -9.13 11.42
N GLY A 154 -6.65 -9.97 10.72
CA GLY A 154 -8.06 -10.24 11.03
C GLY A 154 -9.05 -9.24 10.42
N LEU A 155 -10.27 -9.22 10.94
CA LEU A 155 -11.34 -8.31 10.50
C LEU A 155 -11.18 -6.96 11.21
N ILE A 156 -11.12 -5.88 10.43
CA ILE A 156 -10.97 -4.49 10.90
C ILE A 156 -12.26 -3.70 10.65
N PHE A 157 -12.82 -3.82 9.45
CA PHE A 157 -14.07 -3.17 9.06
C PHE A 157 -15.15 -4.24 8.91
N ASP A 158 -16.03 -4.35 9.89
CA ASP A 158 -17.15 -5.28 9.92
C ASP A 158 -18.39 -4.76 9.17
N ASP A 159 -18.48 -3.45 8.98
CA ASP A 159 -19.54 -2.77 8.25
C ASP A 159 -19.04 -2.04 6.98
N ALA A 160 -19.76 -2.21 5.88
CA ALA A 160 -19.52 -1.48 4.64
C ALA A 160 -19.92 0.00 4.75
N GLU A 161 -20.84 0.31 5.66
CA GLU A 161 -21.32 1.67 5.91
C GLU A 161 -20.45 2.43 6.91
N HIS A 162 -19.38 1.81 7.42
CA HIS A 162 -18.41 2.48 8.28
C HIS A 162 -17.81 3.70 7.58
N GLU A 163 -17.69 4.83 8.29
CA GLU A 163 -17.27 6.11 7.69
C GLU A 163 -15.91 6.03 6.96
N TYR A 164 -14.95 5.29 7.52
CA TYR A 164 -13.64 5.05 6.90
C TYR A 164 -13.71 4.18 5.65
N VAL A 165 -14.61 3.20 5.61
CA VAL A 165 -14.86 2.42 4.39
C VAL A 165 -15.40 3.35 3.31
N LYS A 166 -16.44 4.14 3.62
CA LYS A 166 -16.99 5.12 2.66
C LYS A 166 -15.97 6.13 2.16
N ARG A 167 -15.11 6.64 3.04
CA ARG A 167 -14.05 7.60 2.68
C ARG A 167 -13.01 6.97 1.74
N ILE A 168 -12.57 5.74 2.01
CA ILE A 168 -11.66 5.00 1.13
C ILE A 168 -12.36 4.66 -0.20
N GLU A 169 -13.60 4.18 -0.18
CA GLU A 169 -14.40 3.92 -1.38
C GLU A 169 -14.53 5.17 -2.26
N TYR A 170 -14.81 6.33 -1.65
CA TYR A 170 -14.92 7.60 -2.32
C TYR A 170 -13.63 7.99 -3.04
N TRP A 171 -12.49 7.88 -2.35
CA TRP A 171 -11.18 8.15 -2.95
C TRP A 171 -10.88 7.22 -4.13
N ILE A 172 -11.13 5.92 -3.99
CA ILE A 172 -10.90 4.93 -5.06
C ILE A 172 -11.81 5.19 -6.27
N ASN A 173 -13.08 5.54 -6.04
CA ASN A 173 -14.06 5.80 -7.10
C ASN A 173 -13.87 7.12 -7.86
N ARG A 174 -12.95 7.99 -7.39
CA ARG A 174 -12.70 9.30 -7.99
C ARG A 174 -11.24 9.44 -8.43
N PRO A 175 -10.80 8.64 -9.41
CA PRO A 175 -9.50 8.87 -10.01
C PRO A 175 -9.46 10.27 -10.64
N MET A 176 -8.27 10.83 -10.70
CA MET A 176 -7.99 12.08 -11.39
C MET A 176 -8.43 11.98 -12.86
N PRO A 177 -8.90 13.09 -13.45
CA PRO A 177 -9.28 13.14 -14.86
C PRO A 177 -8.16 12.61 -15.76
N ALA A 178 -8.53 11.99 -16.88
CA ALA A 178 -7.56 11.47 -17.83
C ALA A 178 -6.56 12.56 -18.26
N GLY A 179 -5.27 12.23 -18.24
CA GLY A 179 -4.18 13.16 -18.56
C GLY A 179 -3.74 14.05 -17.40
N GLN A 180 -4.34 13.92 -16.21
CA GLN A 180 -3.91 14.62 -15.00
C GLN A 180 -3.23 13.65 -14.03
N ASP A 181 -2.27 14.15 -13.26
CA ASP A 181 -1.53 13.36 -12.27
C ASP A 181 -2.16 13.46 -10.87
N GLU A 182 -1.54 12.80 -9.89
CA GLU A 182 -1.99 12.75 -8.50
C GLU A 182 -2.04 14.12 -7.78
N PHE A 183 -1.41 15.16 -8.33
CA PHE A 183 -1.32 16.50 -7.74
C PHE A 183 -2.29 17.50 -8.37
N SER A 184 -3.19 17.04 -9.24
CA SER A 184 -4.14 17.93 -9.90
C SER A 184 -5.10 18.63 -8.93
N ALA A 185 -5.29 19.93 -9.16
CA ALA A 185 -6.31 20.75 -8.49
C ALA A 185 -7.76 20.26 -8.72
N ALA A 186 -8.00 19.34 -9.66
CA ALA A 186 -9.29 18.66 -9.79
C ALA A 186 -9.72 17.96 -8.49
N ALA A 187 -8.74 17.56 -7.67
CA ALA A 187 -8.95 17.02 -6.33
C ALA A 187 -9.73 17.97 -5.41
N HIS A 188 -9.71 19.27 -5.62
CA HIS A 188 -10.43 20.22 -4.77
C HIS A 188 -11.94 19.94 -4.74
N SER A 189 -12.49 19.40 -5.82
CA SER A 189 -13.91 18.99 -5.90
C SER A 189 -14.28 17.83 -4.96
N MET A 190 -13.28 17.16 -4.39
CA MET A 190 -13.44 16.09 -3.41
C MET A 190 -13.64 16.61 -1.97
N PHE A 191 -13.69 17.93 -1.79
CA PHE A 191 -13.96 18.58 -0.51
C PHE A 191 -15.22 19.44 -0.56
N THR A 192 -15.82 19.70 0.62
CA THR A 192 -16.93 20.66 0.76
C THR A 192 -16.64 21.68 1.89
N PRO A 193 -16.51 23.00 1.59
CA PRO A 193 -16.38 23.60 0.25
C PRO A 193 -15.18 23.03 -0.53
N PRO A 194 -15.07 23.25 -1.86
CA PRO A 194 -14.04 22.64 -2.71
C PRO A 194 -12.67 23.31 -2.51
N ASP A 195 -12.13 23.12 -1.31
CA ASP A 195 -10.87 23.67 -0.83
C ASP A 195 -10.24 22.66 0.15
N PRO A 196 -9.05 22.13 -0.13
CA PRO A 196 -8.35 21.18 0.72
C PRO A 196 -7.86 21.77 2.05
N ALA A 197 -7.74 23.09 2.20
CA ALA A 197 -7.35 23.72 3.47
C ALA A 197 -8.51 23.78 4.46
N VAL A 198 -9.73 24.06 3.99
CA VAL A 198 -10.89 24.33 4.88
C VAL A 198 -12.07 23.37 4.70
N GLY A 199 -12.14 22.66 3.58
CA GLY A 199 -13.25 21.77 3.25
C GLY A 199 -13.20 20.44 4.00
N ALA A 200 -14.37 19.89 4.31
CA ALA A 200 -14.49 18.54 4.84
C ALA A 200 -14.26 17.50 3.72
N CYS A 201 -13.77 16.32 4.09
CA CYS A 201 -13.63 15.20 3.16
C CYS A 201 -15.01 14.70 2.72
N ASN A 202 -15.32 14.74 1.43
CA ASN A 202 -16.56 14.17 0.91
C ASN A 202 -16.53 12.65 1.00
N THR A 203 -17.68 11.99 1.12
CA THR A 203 -17.79 10.53 1.16
C THR A 203 -18.77 9.96 0.12
N GLU A 204 -19.43 10.82 -0.67
CA GLU A 204 -20.44 10.48 -1.69
C GLU A 204 -20.30 11.33 -2.95
#